data_AF-A0A4R8DHY8-F1
#
_entry.id   AF-A0A4R8DHY8-F1
#
_cell.length_a   1.000
_cell.length_b   1.000
_cell.length_c   1.000
_cell.angle_alpha   90.00
_cell.angle_beta   90.00
_cell.angle_gamma   90.00
#
_symmetry.space_group_name_H-M   'P 1'
#
loop_
_entity.id
_entity.type
_entity.pdbx_description
1 polymer ?
#
loop_
_entity_poly.entity_id
_entity_poly.type
_entity_poly.pdbx_seq_one_letter_code
_entity_poly.pdbx_strand_id
1 'polypeptide(L)'
;MKFTRNSFLYVFRIILGCLISWWALALLHIDRREWALITVIIVSEPDFENLRNNTISRVINTLAGCAVGLIFLLLTGVTFLSMILGVTASILISTSYPRYPSSWKLAPVTVVIVMVPSVMSQASLSNAIVVALTRAGEVLVGCVVAFLLGLIFARLHRLRMPFRRR
;
A
#
# COMPACT_ATOMS: atom_id res chain seq x y z
N MET A 1 30.92 -1.70 4.61
CA MET A 1 29.66 -1.90 3.86
C MET A 1 29.89 -1.44 2.41
N LYS A 2 29.96 -2.33 1.41
CA LYS A 2 30.20 -1.93 0.01
C LYS A 2 28.87 -1.68 -0.70
N PHE A 3 28.57 -0.42 -0.99
CA PHE A 3 27.42 -0.06 -1.84
C PHE A 3 27.69 -0.53 -3.28
N THR A 4 26.81 -1.37 -3.81
CA THR A 4 26.91 -1.83 -5.21
C THR A 4 26.13 -0.90 -6.12
N ARG A 5 26.42 -0.89 -7.43
CA ARG A 5 25.65 -0.16 -8.45
C ARG A 5 24.14 -0.47 -8.36
N ASN A 6 23.79 -1.68 -7.95
CA ASN A 6 22.39 -2.10 -7.78
C ASN A 6 21.71 -1.41 -6.59
N SER A 7 22.45 -1.09 -5.52
CA SER A 7 21.93 -0.34 -4.37
C SER A 7 21.57 1.09 -4.76
N PHE A 8 22.39 1.76 -5.56
CA PHE A 8 22.08 3.13 -6.05
C PHE A 8 20.86 3.16 -6.97
N LEU A 9 20.76 2.21 -7.90
CA LEU A 9 19.57 2.09 -8.77
C LEU A 9 18.30 1.81 -7.95
N TYR A 10 18.42 1.02 -6.89
CA TYR A 10 17.31 0.73 -6.00
C TYR A 10 16.83 1.97 -5.23
N VAL A 11 17.75 2.72 -4.62
CA VAL A 11 17.44 4.00 -3.96
C VAL A 11 16.80 4.97 -4.96
N PHE A 12 17.38 5.12 -6.15
CA PHE A 12 16.83 5.98 -7.19
C PHE A 12 15.40 5.60 -7.57
N ARG A 13 15.09 4.31 -7.72
CA ARG A 13 13.73 3.82 -8.01
C ARG A 13 12.73 4.21 -6.92
N ILE A 14 13.11 4.05 -5.64
CA ILE A 14 12.24 4.43 -4.51
C ILE A 14 11.98 5.92 -4.51
N ILE A 15 13.04 6.75 -4.57
CA ILE A 15 12.92 8.21 -4.55
C ILE A 15 12.09 8.71 -5.74
N LEU A 16 12.34 8.18 -6.94
CA LEU A 16 11.56 8.50 -8.13
C LEU A 16 10.08 8.10 -7.96
N GLY A 17 9.79 6.94 -7.38
CA GLY A 17 8.42 6.50 -7.11
C GLY A 17 7.71 7.40 -6.10
N CYS A 18 8.40 7.83 -5.05
CA CYS A 18 7.89 8.78 -4.08
C CYS A 18 7.56 10.13 -4.74
N LEU A 19 8.46 10.65 -5.57
CA LEU A 19 8.23 11.91 -6.30
C LEU A 19 7.04 11.80 -7.24
N ILE A 20 6.97 10.73 -8.05
CA ILE A 20 5.84 10.52 -8.96
C ILE A 20 4.53 10.43 -8.18
N SER A 21 4.49 9.66 -7.09
CA SER A 21 3.29 9.50 -6.28
C SER A 21 2.85 10.82 -5.63
N TRP A 22 3.80 11.60 -5.12
CA TRP A 22 3.53 12.92 -4.52
C TRP A 22 2.88 13.87 -5.52
N TRP A 23 3.48 14.03 -6.69
CA TRP A 23 2.98 14.95 -7.71
C TRP A 23 1.70 14.45 -8.38
N ALA A 24 1.57 13.15 -8.63
CA ALA A 24 0.35 12.58 -9.17
C ALA A 24 -0.86 12.84 -8.26
N LEU A 25 -0.71 12.65 -6.94
CA LEU A 25 -1.77 12.94 -5.97
C LEU A 25 -2.01 14.43 -5.79
N ALA A 26 -0.97 15.27 -5.89
CA ALA A 26 -1.12 16.71 -5.86
C ALA A 26 -1.98 17.24 -7.02
N LEU A 27 -1.80 16.67 -8.23
CA LEU A 27 -2.61 17.00 -9.41
C LEU A 27 -4.09 16.59 -9.26
N LEU A 28 -4.37 15.60 -8.40
CA LEU A 28 -5.72 15.15 -8.08
C LEU A 28 -6.34 15.91 -6.88
N HIS A 29 -5.67 16.97 -6.40
CA HIS A 29 -6.10 17.74 -5.21
C HIS A 29 -6.28 16.89 -3.94
N ILE A 30 -5.50 15.81 -3.81
CA ILE A 30 -5.50 14.99 -2.60
C ILE A 30 -4.49 15.59 -1.61
N ASP A 31 -4.99 16.15 -0.51
CA ASP A 31 -4.18 16.91 0.45
C ASP A 31 -3.18 16.03 1.22
N ARG A 32 -3.63 14.86 1.67
CA ARG A 32 -2.81 13.94 2.46
C ARG A 32 -2.26 12.85 1.56
N ARG A 33 -0.93 12.69 1.50
CA ARG A 33 -0.25 11.86 0.48
C ARG A 33 0.67 10.80 1.09
N GLU A 34 0.68 10.72 2.41
CA GLU A 34 1.63 9.96 3.23
C GLU A 34 1.61 8.47 2.88
N TRP A 35 0.42 7.87 2.73
CA TRP A 35 0.30 6.43 2.52
C TRP A 35 0.75 5.95 1.15
N ALA A 36 0.71 6.80 0.14
CA ALA A 36 1.29 6.48 -1.16
C ALA A 36 2.81 6.38 -1.07
N LEU A 37 3.46 7.35 -0.41
CA LEU A 37 4.91 7.34 -0.20
C LEU A 37 5.37 6.13 0.63
N ILE A 38 4.70 5.90 1.77
CA ILE A 38 4.97 4.75 2.63
C ILE A 38 4.80 3.46 1.84
N THR A 39 3.77 3.36 1.00
CA THR A 39 3.52 2.15 0.21
C THR A 39 4.60 1.94 -0.84
N VAL A 40 5.03 2.98 -1.57
CA VAL A 40 6.16 2.88 -2.51
C VAL A 40 7.38 2.30 -1.80
N ILE A 41 7.70 2.79 -0.61
CA ILE A 41 8.84 2.31 0.18
C ILE A 41 8.64 0.84 0.60
N ILE A 42 7.47 0.48 1.12
CA ILE A 42 7.16 -0.86 1.63
C ILE A 42 7.22 -1.93 0.54
N VAL A 43 6.65 -1.66 -0.64
CA VAL A 43 6.54 -2.69 -1.68
C VAL A 43 7.77 -2.77 -2.58
N SER A 44 8.58 -1.71 -2.61
CA SER A 44 9.79 -1.67 -3.41
C SER A 44 10.75 -2.77 -3.00
N GLU A 45 11.31 -3.45 -4.01
CA GLU A 45 12.35 -4.46 -3.84
C GLU A 45 13.37 -4.35 -4.99
N PRO A 46 14.65 -4.70 -4.76
CA PRO A 46 15.65 -4.74 -5.82
C PRO A 46 15.26 -5.75 -6.90
N ASP A 47 14.80 -6.93 -6.47
CA ASP A 47 14.30 -7.99 -7.33
C ASP A 47 12.84 -7.74 -7.76
N PHE A 48 12.55 -8.01 -9.04
CA PHE A 48 11.24 -7.73 -9.61
C PHE A 48 10.16 -8.73 -9.16
N GLU A 49 10.51 -9.99 -8.93
CA GLU A 49 9.57 -11.01 -8.45
C GLU A 49 9.15 -10.71 -7.02
N ASN A 50 10.09 -10.34 -6.16
CA ASN A 50 9.80 -9.89 -4.80
C ASN A 50 8.95 -8.61 -4.79
N LEU A 51 9.27 -7.61 -5.62
CA LEU A 51 8.43 -6.42 -5.80
C LEU A 51 7.00 -6.79 -6.19
N ARG A 52 6.84 -7.69 -7.16
CA ARG A 52 5.52 -8.14 -7.64
C ARG A 52 4.74 -8.82 -6.51
N ASN A 53 5.38 -9.72 -5.77
CA ASN A 53 4.75 -10.43 -4.66
C ASN A 53 4.35 -9.46 -3.53
N ASN A 54 5.23 -8.52 -3.15
CA ASN A 54 4.94 -7.49 -2.17
C ASN A 54 3.80 -6.57 -2.61
N THR A 55 3.78 -6.18 -3.89
CA THR A 55 2.71 -5.34 -4.46
C THR A 55 1.36 -6.05 -4.41
N ILE A 56 1.29 -7.30 -4.90
CA ILE A 56 0.04 -8.10 -4.87
C ILE A 56 -0.43 -8.29 -3.43
N SER A 57 0.49 -8.64 -2.53
CA SER A 57 0.17 -8.81 -1.13
C SER A 57 -0.38 -7.52 -0.51
N ARG A 58 0.26 -6.38 -0.78
CA ARG A 58 -0.18 -5.08 -0.29
C ARG A 58 -1.57 -4.72 -0.82
N VAL A 59 -1.86 -4.97 -2.10
CA VAL A 59 -3.20 -4.75 -2.68
C VAL A 59 -4.25 -5.60 -1.97
N ILE A 60 -4.02 -6.91 -1.83
CA ILE A 60 -4.97 -7.83 -1.16
C ILE A 60 -5.25 -7.38 0.28
N ASN A 61 -4.19 -7.10 1.04
CA ASN A 61 -4.31 -6.66 2.42
C ASN A 61 -5.03 -5.32 2.54
N THR A 62 -4.80 -4.40 1.59
CA THR A 62 -5.44 -3.08 1.59
C THR A 62 -6.93 -3.20 1.32
N LEU A 63 -7.31 -3.98 0.31
CA LEU A 63 -8.71 -4.19 -0.04
C LEU A 63 -9.46 -4.92 1.09
N ALA A 64 -8.85 -5.97 1.66
CA ALA A 64 -9.44 -6.70 2.77
C ALA A 64 -9.62 -5.83 4.02
N GLY A 65 -8.57 -5.11 4.45
CA GLY A 65 -8.65 -4.25 5.62
C GLY A 65 -9.57 -3.04 5.43
N CYS A 66 -9.58 -2.45 4.23
CA CYS A 66 -10.52 -1.36 3.91
C CYS A 66 -11.98 -1.85 3.94
N ALA A 67 -12.26 -3.01 3.34
CA ALA A 67 -13.59 -3.61 3.36
C ALA A 67 -14.06 -3.90 4.79
N VAL A 68 -13.22 -4.56 5.60
CA VAL A 68 -13.54 -4.84 7.02
C VAL A 68 -13.74 -3.53 7.80
N GLY A 69 -12.86 -2.55 7.64
CA GLY A 69 -12.99 -1.25 8.29
C GLY A 69 -14.29 -0.53 7.93
N LEU A 70 -14.66 -0.51 6.65
CA LEU A 70 -15.92 0.09 6.17
C LEU A 70 -17.15 -0.65 6.72
N ILE A 71 -17.13 -1.99 6.74
CA ILE A 71 -18.24 -2.79 7.31
C ILE A 71 -18.48 -2.40 8.76
N PHE A 72 -17.44 -2.41 9.60
CA PHE A 72 -17.60 -2.06 11.01
C PHE A 72 -17.97 -0.59 11.22
N LEU A 73 -17.40 0.31 10.42
CA LEU A 73 -17.74 1.73 10.41
C LEU A 73 -19.22 1.96 10.09
N LEU A 74 -19.79 1.23 9.14
CA LEU A 74 -21.21 1.31 8.76
C LEU A 74 -22.13 0.69 9.81
N LEU A 75 -21.74 -0.44 10.40
CA LEU A 75 -22.59 -1.17 11.35
C LEU A 75 -22.58 -0.59 12.77
N THR A 76 -21.47 0.00 13.19
CA THR A 76 -21.23 0.39 14.59
C THR A 76 -20.81 1.85 14.77
N GLY A 77 -20.70 2.61 13.67
CA GLY A 77 -20.38 4.03 13.67
C GLY A 77 -18.87 4.33 13.77
N VAL A 78 -18.56 5.63 13.85
CA VAL A 78 -17.17 6.15 13.86
C VAL A 78 -16.66 6.19 15.30
N THR A 79 -16.34 5.03 15.87
CA THR A 79 -15.89 4.92 17.27
C THR A 79 -14.60 4.12 17.40
N PHE A 80 -13.88 4.32 18.51
CA PHE A 80 -12.72 3.50 18.84
C PHE A 80 -13.06 2.01 18.94
N LEU A 81 -14.22 1.68 19.55
CA LEU A 81 -14.68 0.30 19.67
C LEU A 81 -14.94 -0.33 18.29
N SER A 82 -15.58 0.40 17.37
CA SER A 82 -15.78 -0.04 15.98
C SER A 82 -14.45 -0.44 15.31
N MET A 83 -13.42 0.39 15.49
CA MET A 83 -12.09 0.11 14.96
C MET A 83 -11.46 -1.14 15.58
N ILE A 84 -11.54 -1.32 16.90
CA ILE A 84 -11.00 -2.52 17.57
C ILE A 84 -11.71 -3.79 17.10
N LEU A 85 -13.03 -3.74 16.93
CA LEU A 85 -13.80 -4.85 16.37
C LEU A 85 -13.39 -5.15 14.92
N GLY A 86 -13.21 -4.12 14.09
CA GLY A 86 -12.70 -4.26 12.72
C GLY A 86 -11.30 -4.86 12.66
N VAL A 87 -10.38 -4.42 13.53
CA VAL A 87 -9.02 -5.00 13.63
C VAL A 87 -9.10 -6.47 14.00
N THR A 88 -9.92 -6.81 15.00
CA THR A 88 -10.11 -8.19 15.47
C THR A 88 -10.65 -9.08 14.35
N ALA A 89 -11.70 -8.64 13.66
CA ALA A 89 -12.28 -9.36 12.54
C ALA A 89 -11.28 -9.52 11.39
N SER A 90 -10.49 -8.47 11.08
CA SER A 90 -9.47 -8.54 10.05
C SER A 90 -8.37 -9.55 10.40
N ILE A 91 -7.96 -9.65 11.67
CA ILE A 91 -7.01 -10.67 12.12
C ILE A 91 -7.60 -12.05 11.85
N LEU A 92 -8.80 -12.33 12.38
CA LEU A 92 -9.47 -13.62 12.24
C LEU A 92 -9.58 -14.04 10.77
N ILE A 93 -10.13 -13.18 9.90
CA ILE A 93 -10.28 -13.45 8.47
C ILE A 93 -8.91 -13.75 7.82
N SER A 94 -7.90 -12.93 8.10
CA SER A 94 -6.58 -13.05 7.49
C SER A 94 -5.81 -14.30 7.95
N THR A 95 -6.02 -14.76 9.19
CA THR A 95 -5.34 -15.93 9.75
C THR A 95 -6.08 -17.24 9.49
N SER A 96 -7.40 -17.19 9.27
CA SER A 96 -8.21 -18.39 9.03
C SER A 96 -8.20 -18.84 7.58
N TYR A 97 -7.77 -18.00 6.63
CA TYR A 97 -7.76 -18.34 5.21
C TYR A 97 -6.40 -18.90 4.77
N PRO A 98 -6.28 -20.20 4.38
CA PRO A 98 -4.98 -20.84 4.15
C PRO A 98 -4.14 -20.25 3.01
N ARG A 99 -4.79 -19.57 2.05
CA ARG A 99 -4.12 -18.93 0.90
C ARG A 99 -3.93 -17.42 1.08
N TYR A 100 -4.12 -16.91 2.29
CA TYR A 100 -3.93 -15.49 2.56
C TYR A 100 -2.43 -15.14 2.49
N PRO A 101 -2.06 -13.95 1.97
CA PRO A 101 -0.65 -13.58 1.92
C PRO A 101 0.04 -13.64 3.28
N SER A 102 1.30 -14.09 3.32
CA SER A 102 2.08 -14.23 4.56
C SER A 102 2.24 -12.91 5.33
N SER A 103 2.16 -11.76 4.65
CA SER A 103 2.14 -10.44 5.26
C SER A 103 0.74 -10.05 5.78
N TRP A 104 0.00 -11.01 6.33
CA TRP A 104 -1.40 -10.86 6.78
C TRP A 104 -1.62 -9.69 7.74
N LYS A 105 -0.59 -9.31 8.50
CA LYS A 105 -0.61 -8.18 9.43
C LYS A 105 -0.95 -6.85 8.76
N LEU A 106 -0.75 -6.73 7.44
CA LEU A 106 -1.06 -5.51 6.71
C LEU A 106 -2.58 -5.26 6.59
N ALA A 107 -3.42 -6.29 6.68
CA ALA A 107 -4.87 -6.14 6.66
C ALA A 107 -5.41 -5.41 7.92
N PRO A 108 -5.14 -5.87 9.16
CA PRO A 108 -5.56 -5.13 10.34
C PRO A 108 -4.86 -3.77 10.46
N VAL A 109 -3.61 -3.64 10.00
CA VAL A 109 -2.97 -2.31 9.86
C VAL A 109 -3.78 -1.40 8.94
N THR A 110 -4.33 -1.93 7.83
CA THR A 110 -5.17 -1.13 6.94
C THR A 110 -6.48 -0.69 7.58
N VAL A 111 -7.11 -1.53 8.42
CA VAL A 111 -8.28 -1.11 9.22
C VAL A 111 -7.94 0.14 10.04
N VAL A 112 -6.79 0.14 10.70
CA VAL A 112 -6.29 1.29 11.49
C VAL A 112 -6.06 2.50 10.57
N ILE A 113 -5.39 2.31 9.43
CA ILE A 113 -5.11 3.38 8.45
C ILE A 113 -6.39 4.11 8.01
N VAL A 114 -7.46 3.35 7.74
CA VAL A 114 -8.70 3.91 7.18
C VAL A 114 -9.64 4.47 8.26
N MET A 115 -9.57 3.98 9.50
CA MET A 115 -10.48 4.39 10.57
C MET A 115 -9.90 5.42 11.54
N VAL A 116 -8.61 5.34 11.90
CA VAL A 116 -8.01 6.22 12.93
C VAL A 116 -8.25 7.72 12.66
N PRO A 117 -8.03 8.25 11.44
CA PRO A 117 -8.19 9.68 11.22
C PRO A 117 -9.62 10.17 11.51
N SER A 118 -10.62 9.36 11.19
CA SER A 118 -12.03 9.66 11.39
C SER A 118 -12.46 9.50 12.85
N VAL A 119 -11.93 8.48 13.54
CA VAL A 119 -12.16 8.26 14.98
C VAL A 119 -11.56 9.40 15.80
N MET A 120 -10.33 9.85 15.48
CA MET A 120 -9.67 10.93 16.21
C MET A 120 -10.32 12.30 15.99
N SER A 121 -10.82 12.56 14.77
CA SER A 121 -11.45 13.84 14.42
C SER A 121 -12.95 13.89 14.72
N GLN A 122 -13.53 12.80 15.26
CA GLN A 122 -14.98 12.65 15.47
C GLN A 122 -15.78 12.99 14.20
N ALA A 123 -15.30 12.50 13.05
CA ALA A 123 -15.89 12.81 11.76
C ALA A 123 -17.30 12.21 11.63
N SER A 124 -18.15 12.86 10.86
CA SER A 124 -19.43 12.28 10.42
C SER A 124 -19.20 10.99 9.63
N LEU A 125 -20.19 10.10 9.60
CA LEU A 125 -20.12 8.83 8.88
C LEU A 125 -19.75 9.02 7.39
N SER A 126 -20.37 9.99 6.72
CA SER A 126 -20.11 10.31 5.32
C SER A 126 -18.66 10.73 5.09
N ASN A 127 -18.13 11.63 5.92
CA ASN A 127 -16.73 12.04 5.84
C ASN A 127 -15.79 10.88 6.16
N ALA A 128 -16.16 10.01 7.10
CA ALA A 128 -15.34 8.87 7.48
C ALA A 128 -15.20 7.83 6.35
N ILE A 129 -16.26 7.61 5.56
CA ILE A 129 -16.21 6.76 4.34
C ILE A 129 -15.28 7.39 3.29
N VAL A 130 -15.41 8.69 3.02
CA VAL A 130 -14.55 9.39 2.06
C VAL A 130 -13.09 9.30 2.48
N VAL A 131 -12.79 9.53 3.76
CA VAL A 131 -11.44 9.38 4.31
C VAL A 131 -10.93 7.96 4.13
N ALA A 132 -11.73 6.94 4.48
CA ALA A 132 -11.34 5.54 4.35
C ALA A 132 -10.98 5.16 2.90
N LEU A 133 -11.82 5.55 1.94
CA LEU A 133 -11.60 5.31 0.52
C LEU A 133 -10.38 6.09 -0.01
N THR A 134 -10.19 7.32 0.44
CA THR A 134 -9.03 8.14 0.07
C THR A 134 -7.73 7.49 0.53
N ARG A 135 -7.68 6.99 1.79
CA ARG A 135 -6.52 6.28 2.34
C ARG A 135 -6.20 4.99 1.59
N ALA A 136 -7.23 4.21 1.27
CA ALA A 136 -7.06 3.01 0.45
C ALA A 136 -6.55 3.37 -0.96
N GLY A 137 -7.10 4.42 -1.57
CA GLY A 137 -6.67 4.94 -2.86
C GLY A 137 -5.21 5.36 -2.88
N GLU A 138 -4.73 6.09 -1.87
CA GLU A 138 -3.32 6.46 -1.72
C GLU A 138 -2.40 5.23 -1.73
N VAL A 139 -2.75 4.19 -0.97
CA VAL A 139 -1.99 2.93 -0.94
C VAL A 139 -1.97 2.26 -2.31
N LEU A 140 -3.12 2.19 -2.99
CA LEU A 140 -3.21 1.57 -4.32
C LEU A 140 -2.40 2.36 -5.37
N VAL A 141 -2.41 3.69 -5.32
CA VAL A 141 -1.57 4.53 -6.18
C VAL A 141 -0.09 4.24 -5.94
N GLY A 142 0.34 4.14 -4.68
CA GLY A 142 1.72 3.76 -4.35
C GLY A 142 2.12 2.39 -4.92
N CYS A 143 1.22 1.40 -4.83
CA CYS A 143 1.41 0.08 -5.44
C CYS A 143 1.60 0.17 -6.96
N VAL A 144 0.73 0.92 -7.65
CA VAL A 144 0.79 1.08 -9.11
C VAL A 144 2.10 1.74 -9.53
N VAL A 145 2.48 2.84 -8.89
CA VAL A 145 3.69 3.59 -9.22
C VAL A 145 4.95 2.73 -9.02
N ALA A 146 5.07 2.07 -7.86
CA ALA A 146 6.22 1.21 -7.57
C ALA A 146 6.33 0.04 -8.55
N PHE A 147 5.21 -0.60 -8.89
CA PHE A 147 5.16 -1.71 -9.83
C PHE A 147 5.56 -1.28 -11.25
N LEU A 148 5.02 -0.16 -11.75
CA LEU A 148 5.33 0.38 -13.08
C LEU A 148 6.82 0.74 -13.19
N LEU A 149 7.39 1.41 -12.19
CA LEU A 149 8.82 1.69 -12.17
C LEU A 149 9.65 0.42 -12.15
N GLY A 150 9.28 -0.57 -11.33
CA GLY A 150 9.99 -1.85 -11.35
C GLY A 150 9.94 -2.56 -12.70
N LEU A 151 8.79 -2.53 -13.36
CA LEU A 151 8.62 -3.13 -14.68
C LEU A 151 9.49 -2.42 -15.74
N ILE A 152 9.52 -1.09 -15.74
CA ILE A 152 10.35 -0.29 -16.64
C ILE A 152 11.82 -0.64 -16.44
N PHE A 153 12.31 -0.64 -15.20
CA PHE A 153 13.72 -0.92 -14.91
C PHE A 153 14.10 -2.38 -15.21
N ALA A 154 13.23 -3.34 -14.92
CA ALA A 154 13.46 -4.74 -15.26
C ALA A 154 13.56 -4.94 -16.78
N ARG A 155 12.70 -4.28 -17.56
CA ARG A 155 12.77 -4.29 -19.03
C ARG A 155 14.03 -3.63 -19.56
N LEU A 156 14.40 -2.45 -19.05
CA LEU A 156 15.63 -1.76 -19.46
C LEU A 156 16.89 -2.59 -19.17
N HIS A 157 16.94 -3.29 -18.03
CA HIS A 157 18.05 -4.18 -17.72
C HIS A 157 18.11 -5.38 -18.68
N ARG A 158 16.96 -5.98 -19.03
CA ARG A 158 16.89 -7.06 -20.01
C ARG A 158 17.36 -6.62 -21.40
N LEU A 159 16.98 -5.41 -21.84
CA LEU A 159 17.40 -4.83 -23.12
C LEU A 159 18.90 -4.49 -23.19
N ARG A 160 19.55 -4.24 -22.04
CA ARG A 160 21.01 -4.00 -21.96
C ARG A 160 21.85 -5.28 -21.92
N MET A 161 21.22 -6.44 -21.72
CA MET A 161 21.89 -7.75 -21.72
C MET A 161 21.50 -8.68 -22.88
N PRO A 162 21.41 -8.26 -24.17
CA PRO A 162 21.14 -9.20 -25.26
C PRO A 162 22.37 -10.03 -25.67
N PHE A 163 23.59 -9.66 -25.25
CA PHE A 163 24.83 -10.10 -25.90
C PHE A 163 25.79 -10.95 -25.04
N ARG A 164 25.32 -11.59 -23.97
CA ARG A 164 26.16 -12.49 -23.16
C ARG A 164 25.51 -13.86 -22.93
N ARG A 165 25.18 -14.52 -24.03
CA ARG A 165 24.97 -15.98 -24.10
C ARG A 165 25.56 -16.51 -25.41
N ARG A 166 26.84 -16.84 -25.38
CA ARG A 166 27.44 -17.99 -26.07
C ARG A 166 28.49 -18.57 -25.15
#